data_AF-A0A9E4R9Q4-F1
#
_entry.id   AF-A0A9E4R9Q4-F1
#
_cell.length_a   1.000
_cell.length_b   1.000
_cell.length_c   1.000
_cell.angle_alpha   90.00
_cell.angle_beta   90.00
_cell.angle_gamma   90.00
#
_symmetry.space_group_name_H-M   'P 1'
#
loop_
_entity.id
_entity.type
_entity.pdbx_description
1 polymer ?
#
loop_
_entity_poly.entity_id
_entity_poly.type
_entity_poly.pdbx_seq_one_letter_code
_entity_poly.pdbx_strand_id
1 'polypeptide(L)' 'ALGASQRVRSITVVAKDNNTGRVYVGGSDVASTVNRGLGAGDVLTHTAASGWLDLADVYVDVDVSGEGVDYYAVKA' A
#
# COMPACT_ATOMS: atom_id res chain seq x y z
N ALA A 1 6.77 4.64 -4.02
CA ALA A 1 7.16 4.02 -2.74
C ALA A 1 6.42 4.73 -1.60
N LEU A 2 5.94 3.97 -0.60
CA LEU A 2 5.23 4.50 0.56
C LEU A 2 6.14 5.21 1.56
N GLY A 3 7.42 4.85 1.61
CA GLY A 3 8.38 5.48 2.50
C GLY A 3 9.83 5.26 2.07
N ALA A 4 10.76 5.78 2.87
CA ALA A 4 12.18 5.49 2.74
C ALA A 4 12.49 4.03 3.13
N SER A 5 13.69 3.56 2.78
CA SER A 5 14.08 2.17 3.08
C SER A 5 14.05 1.91 4.58
N GLN A 6 13.22 0.95 4.97
CA GLN A 6 13.00 0.54 6.34
C GLN A 6 12.44 -0.88 6.37
N ARG A 7 13.12 -1.74 7.13
CA ARG A 7 12.68 -3.12 7.36
C ARG A 7 11.50 -3.19 8.31
N VAL A 8 10.42 -3.83 7.88
CA VAL A 8 9.19 -4.01 8.66
C VAL A 8 8.73 -5.48 8.63
N ARG A 9 8.08 -5.96 9.70
CA ARG A 9 7.39 -7.26 9.72
C ARG A 9 6.08 -7.22 8.98
N SER A 10 5.34 -6.13 9.11
CA SER A 10 4.05 -5.94 8.46
C SER A 10 3.80 -4.48 8.16
N ILE A 11 2.93 -4.26 7.18
CA ILE A 11 2.35 -2.97 6.85
C ILE A 11 0.84 -3.15 6.73
N THR A 12 0.09 -2.22 7.33
CA THR A 12 -1.34 -2.08 7.08
C THR A 12 -1.55 -0.77 6.33
N VAL A 13 -2.22 -0.88 5.19
CA VAL A 13 -2.57 0.22 4.30
C VAL A 13 -4.08 0.41 4.35
N VAL A 14 -4.51 1.66 4.49
CA VAL A 14 -5.92 2.05 4.55
C VAL A 14 -6.16 3.06 3.44
N ALA A 15 -7.05 2.72 2.50
CA ALA A 15 -7.49 3.67 1.49
C ALA A 15 -8.32 4.78 2.15
N LYS A 16 -7.97 6.05 1.88
CA LYS A 16 -8.64 7.19 2.52
C LYS A 16 -10.15 7.20 2.22
N ASP A 17 -10.94 7.57 3.21
CA ASP A 17 -12.41 7.57 3.11
C ASP A 17 -12.96 8.54 2.06
N ASN A 18 -12.18 9.55 1.68
CA ASN A 18 -12.56 10.53 0.67
C ASN A 18 -12.07 10.18 -0.75
N ASN A 19 -11.48 9.00 -0.96
CA ASN A 19 -11.18 8.53 -2.30
C ASN A 19 -12.48 8.25 -3.06
N THR A 20 -12.51 8.66 -4.32
CA THR A 20 -13.60 8.44 -5.27
C THR A 20 -13.25 7.38 -6.31
N GLY A 21 -11.96 7.20 -6.59
CA GLY A 21 -11.41 6.12 -7.40
C GLY A 21 -10.92 4.94 -6.57
N ARG A 22 -10.23 4.01 -7.22
CA ARG A 22 -9.55 2.91 -6.54
C ARG A 22 -8.09 3.24 -6.29
N VAL A 23 -7.57 2.60 -5.25
CA VAL A 23 -6.16 2.63 -4.91
C VAL A 23 -5.57 1.23 -4.98
N TYR A 24 -4.39 1.12 -5.59
CA TYR A 24 -3.70 -0.14 -5.82
C TYR A 24 -2.42 -0.15 -5.02
N VAL A 25 -2.12 -1.28 -4.37
CA VAL A 25 -0.93 -1.45 -3.53
C VAL A 25 -0.17 -2.68 -4.02
N GLY A 26 1.14 -2.54 -4.24
CA GLY A 26 1.97 -3.60 -4.81
C GLY A 26 3.45 -3.26 -4.81
N GLY A 27 4.21 -3.98 -5.64
CA GLY A 27 5.62 -3.69 -5.93
C GLY A 27 5.77 -2.58 -6.98
N SER A 28 6.95 -2.44 -7.57
CA SER A 28 7.23 -1.42 -8.60
C SER A 28 6.38 -1.54 -9.87
N ASP A 29 5.72 -2.68 -10.06
CA ASP A 29 4.80 -3.01 -11.15
C ASP A 29 3.32 -2.79 -10.78
N VAL A 30 3.03 -2.15 -9.64
CA VAL A 30 1.67 -1.85 -9.20
C VAL A 30 0.88 -1.15 -10.30
N ALA A 31 -0.28 -1.70 -10.64
CA ALA A 31 -1.17 -1.17 -11.66
C ALA A 31 -2.60 -1.70 -11.50
N SER A 32 -3.56 -0.98 -12.06
CA SER A 32 -4.98 -1.35 -12.04
C SER A 32 -5.31 -2.67 -12.75
N THR A 33 -4.44 -3.11 -13.66
CA THR A 33 -4.57 -4.38 -14.39
C THR A 33 -3.95 -5.57 -13.67
N VAL A 34 -3.14 -5.33 -12.63
CA VAL A 34 -2.39 -6.36 -11.91
C VAL A 34 -2.95 -6.56 -10.50
N ASN A 35 -3.27 -5.47 -9.81
CA ASN A 35 -3.65 -5.48 -8.41
C ASN A 35 -5.16 -5.35 -8.26
N ARG A 36 -5.69 -6.01 -7.22
CA ARG A 36 -7.04 -5.71 -6.75
C ARG A 36 -7.05 -4.32 -6.13
N GLY A 37 -7.84 -3.41 -6.71
CA GLY A 37 -8.02 -2.07 -6.16
C GLY A 37 -8.81 -2.08 -4.85
N LEU A 38 -8.41 -1.19 -3.95
CA LEU A 38 -9.06 -0.86 -2.69
C LEU A 38 -10.03 0.30 -2.92
N GLY A 39 -11.27 0.16 -2.49
CA GLY A 39 -12.22 1.26 -2.40
C GLY A 39 -11.95 2.13 -1.17
N ALA A 40 -12.69 3.24 -1.05
CA ALA A 40 -12.61 4.11 0.13
C ALA A 40 -12.88 3.32 1.43
N GLY A 41 -12.00 3.48 2.42
CA GLY A 41 -12.09 2.79 3.72
C GLY A 41 -11.60 1.33 3.72
N ASP A 42 -11.28 0.75 2.55
CA ASP A 42 -10.75 -0.61 2.49
C ASP A 42 -9.36 -0.70 3.11
N VAL A 43 -9.11 -1.83 3.76
CA VAL A 43 -7.87 -2.12 4.49
C VAL A 43 -7.16 -3.31 3.87
N LEU A 44 -5.87 -3.16 3.61
CA LEU A 44 -4.96 -4.23 3.18
C LEU A 44 -3.83 -4.37 4.18
N THR A 45 -3.69 -5.56 4.76
CA THR A 45 -2.53 -5.90 5.60
C THR A 45 -1.64 -6.89 4.87
N HIS A 46 -0.35 -6.56 4.76
CA HIS A 46 0.67 -7.46 4.26
C HIS A 46 1.69 -7.76 5.37
N THR A 47 1.92 -9.04 5.62
CA THR A 47 2.85 -9.52 6.64
C THR A 47 3.92 -10.38 5.98
N ALA A 48 5.19 -10.12 6.30
CA ALA A 48 6.31 -10.92 5.83
C ALA A 48 6.14 -12.38 6.27
N ALA A 49 6.03 -13.31 5.32
CA ALA A 49 5.92 -14.73 5.65
C ALA A 49 7.20 -15.26 6.32
N SER A 50 8.36 -14.73 5.95
CA SER A 50 9.65 -14.92 6.62
C SER A 50 10.52 -13.69 6.41
N GLY A 51 11.43 -13.42 7.35
CA GLY A 51 12.31 -12.23 7.28
C GLY A 51 11.55 -10.91 7.48
N TRP A 52 11.60 -10.02 6.49
CA TRP A 52 11.12 -8.65 6.55
C TRP A 52 10.73 -8.14 5.15
N LEU A 53 9.96 -7.06 5.12
CA LEU A 53 9.60 -6.28 3.92
C LEU A 53 10.35 -4.94 3.97
N ASP A 54 10.74 -4.38 2.82
CA ASP A 54 11.20 -2.99 2.75
C ASP A 54 10.02 -2.08 2.44
N LEU A 55 9.82 -1.02 3.23
CA LEU A 55 8.84 0.02 2.91
C LEU A 55 9.14 0.76 1.61
N ALA A 56 10.41 0.84 1.20
CA ALA A 56 10.79 1.43 -0.09
C ALA A 56 10.27 0.61 -1.29
N ASP A 57 9.98 -0.67 -1.09
CA ASP A 57 9.51 -1.59 -2.13
C ASP A 57 7.97 -1.70 -2.19
N VAL A 58 7.25 -0.96 -1.34
CA VAL A 58 5.79 -0.88 -1.39
C VAL A 58 5.38 0.37 -2.16
N TYR A 59 4.68 0.17 -3.28
CA TYR A 59 4.20 1.24 -4.16
C TYR A 59 2.69 1.34 -4.12
N VAL A 60 2.22 2.55 -4.42
CA VAL A 60 0.81 2.88 -4.53
C VAL A 60 0.56 3.51 -5.88
N ASP A 61 -0.50 3.07 -6.54
CA ASP A 61 -1.06 3.69 -7.74
C ASP A 61 -2.51 4.08 -7.47
N VAL A 62 -2.97 5.20 -8.04
CA VAL A 62 -4.29 5.79 -7.77
C VAL A 62 -4.98 6.14 -9.07
N ASP A 63 -6.26 5.81 -9.19
CA ASP A 63 -7.07 6.17 -10.36
C ASP A 63 -7.18 7.70 -10.53
N VAL A 64 -7.31 8.42 -9.42
CA VAL A 64 -7.55 9.87 -9.40
C VAL A 64 -6.39 10.57 -8.70
N SER A 65 -5.79 11.54 -9.39
CA SER A 65 -4.70 12.34 -8.85
C SER A 65 -5.11 13.08 -7.58
N GLY A 66 -4.32 12.95 -6.51
CA GLY A 66 -4.59 13.56 -5.20
C GLY A 66 -5.25 12.62 -4.19
N GLU A 67 -5.70 11.45 -4.63
CA GLU A 67 -6.14 10.37 -3.75
C GLU A 67 -4.94 9.60 -3.15
N GLY A 68 -5.21 8.70 -2.22
CA GLY A 68 -4.15 7.85 -1.69
C GLY A 68 -4.55 7.06 -0.45
N VAL A 69 -3.55 6.80 0.39
CA VAL A 69 -3.68 5.93 1.54
C VAL A 69 -3.07 6.57 2.78
N ASP A 70 -3.50 6.09 3.93
CA ASP A 70 -2.72 6.14 5.16
C ASP A 70 -2.12 4.76 5.41
N TYR A 71 -1.01 4.70 6.13
CA TYR A 71 -0.41 3.42 6.50
C TYR A 71 0.27 3.47 7.86
N TYR A 72 0.38 2.30 8.49
CA TYR A 72 1.23 2.08 9.63
C TYR A 72 1.96 0.74 9.46
N ALA A 73 3.15 0.65 10.05
CA ALA A 73 4.00 -0.52 9.90
C ALA A 73 4.59 -0.97 11.23
N VAL A 74 4.79 -2.28 11.36
CA VAL A 74 5.44 -2.89 12.52
C VAL A 74 6.89 -3.13 12.16
N LYS A 75 7.83 -2.55 12.91
CA LYS A 75 9.27 -2.70 12.66
C LYS A 75 9.71 -4.17 12.73
N ALA A 76 10.66 -4.55 11.87
CA ALA A 76 11.22 -5.91 11.78
C ALA A 76 12.08 -6.34 12.97
#